data_AF-A0A2V5TFT6-F1
#
_entry.id   AF-A0A2V5TFT6-F1
#
_cell.length_a   1.000
_cell.length_b   1.000
_cell.length_c   1.000
_cell.angle_alpha   90.00
_cell.angle_beta   90.00
_cell.angle_gamma   90.00
#
_symmetry.space_group_name_H-M   'P 1'
#
loop_
_entity.id
_entity.type
_entity.pdbx_description
1 polymer ?
#
loop_
_entity_poly.entity_id
_entity_poly.type
_entity_poly.pdbx_seq_one_letter_code
_entity_poly.pdbx_strand_id
1 'polypeptide(L)'
;MVRIPLDAARVGLGPETGKLNRQWNMALLNLLQRTGAIQVLAVDEDVKKEPSWTIQIAESQLLQEGRQGQGYFQELFDLREREQQSARQIVSGFEKLLDGGADECLLAGVFELIETGRPAVAECGRCDWCRAQNVTPPTRVRFGGARSVWQAPVTGTCGRLVLGLTIVHPEDPSYEKGLATLMGRLVGVGVEQFVVPDGLGERCVEFLSASHARLGFVLEIDELFRQEWALAELPCAILFPFGAHAETRKRLLEMAKSWLQDTNHRQLVVVAAAGEQVDGRPLSQIASKLAPYNEHALEKLGALQ
;
A
#
# COMPACT_ATOMS: atom_id res chain seq x y z
N MET A 1 -18.00 2.90 -29.18
CA MET A 1 -17.50 4.20 -28.67
C MET A 1 -18.55 5.24 -28.99
N VAL A 2 -18.93 6.08 -28.02
CA VAL A 2 -20.03 7.05 -28.15
C VAL A 2 -19.61 8.37 -27.52
N ARG A 3 -19.89 9.49 -28.20
CA ARG A 3 -19.72 10.84 -27.65
C ARG A 3 -21.06 11.31 -27.09
N ILE A 4 -21.08 11.70 -25.81
CA ILE A 4 -22.28 12.12 -25.10
C ILE A 4 -22.18 13.63 -24.81
N PRO A 5 -23.08 14.45 -25.38
CA PRO A 5 -23.19 15.85 -25.01
C PRO A 5 -23.77 15.95 -23.59
N LEU A 6 -23.09 16.68 -22.70
CA LEU A 6 -23.49 16.79 -21.30
C LEU A 6 -24.67 17.75 -21.10
N ASP A 7 -24.83 18.74 -21.97
CA ASP A 7 -25.97 19.68 -21.89
C ASP A 7 -27.26 19.09 -22.52
N ALA A 8 -27.18 17.85 -23.04
CA ALA A 8 -28.31 17.18 -23.69
C ALA A 8 -29.53 17.07 -22.77
N ALA A 9 -30.64 17.61 -23.24
CA ALA A 9 -31.94 17.48 -22.58
C ALA A 9 -32.59 16.14 -22.94
N ARG A 10 -33.29 15.52 -21.98
CA ARG A 10 -34.13 14.37 -22.26
C ARG A 10 -35.34 14.79 -23.10
N VAL A 11 -35.63 14.03 -24.14
CA VAL A 11 -36.86 14.22 -24.94
C VAL A 11 -38.09 14.12 -24.02
N GLY A 12 -38.87 15.19 -23.94
CA GLY A 12 -40.10 15.27 -23.14
C GLY A 12 -39.98 15.98 -21.78
N LEU A 13 -38.77 16.36 -21.35
CA LEU A 13 -38.60 17.32 -20.25
C LEU A 13 -38.52 18.74 -20.85
N GLY A 14 -39.16 19.71 -20.20
CA GLY A 14 -39.16 21.12 -20.63
C GLY A 14 -37.74 21.73 -20.68
N PRO A 15 -37.59 23.01 -21.05
CA PRO A 15 -36.29 23.65 -21.18
C PRO A 15 -35.64 23.87 -19.80
N GLU A 16 -35.09 22.82 -19.20
CA GLU A 16 -34.15 22.97 -18.09
C GLU A 16 -32.82 23.52 -18.60
N THR A 17 -32.22 24.41 -17.82
CA THR A 17 -30.96 25.07 -18.19
C THR A 17 -29.84 24.04 -18.35
N GLY A 18 -29.00 24.17 -19.39
CA GLY A 18 -27.91 23.23 -19.71
C GLY A 18 -26.99 22.88 -18.54
N LYS A 19 -26.81 23.79 -17.56
CA LYS A 19 -26.02 23.53 -16.34
C LYS A 19 -26.57 22.39 -15.47
N LEU A 20 -27.89 22.28 -15.32
CA LEU A 20 -28.51 21.21 -14.53
C LEU A 20 -28.39 19.88 -15.27
N ASN A 21 -28.71 19.86 -16.57
CA ASN A 21 -28.54 18.68 -17.42
C ASN A 21 -27.09 18.18 -17.38
N ARG A 22 -26.11 19.09 -17.44
CA ARG A 22 -24.68 18.77 -17.32
C ARG A 22 -24.36 18.03 -16.04
N GLN A 23 -24.78 18.57 -14.90
CA GLN A 23 -24.51 17.96 -13.60
C GLN A 23 -25.16 16.58 -13.49
N TRP A 24 -26.39 16.43 -13.98
CA TRP A 24 -27.10 15.15 -13.99
C TRP A 24 -26.41 14.11 -14.87
N ASN A 25 -26.06 14.49 -16.11
CA ASN A 25 -25.42 13.61 -17.06
C ASN A 25 -24.03 13.20 -16.57
N MET A 26 -23.24 14.12 -16.00
CA MET A 26 -21.95 13.79 -15.37
C MET A 26 -22.12 12.83 -14.19
N ALA A 27 -23.09 13.07 -13.30
CA ALA A 27 -23.35 12.20 -12.15
C ALA A 27 -23.74 10.78 -12.58
N LEU A 28 -24.57 10.65 -13.63
CA LEU A 28 -24.94 9.36 -14.21
C LEU A 28 -23.73 8.65 -14.82
N LEU A 29 -22.93 9.34 -15.64
CA LEU A 29 -21.75 8.75 -16.27
C LEU A 29 -20.71 8.30 -15.25
N ASN A 30 -20.50 9.08 -14.18
CA ASN A 30 -19.61 8.69 -13.08
C ASN A 30 -20.11 7.45 -12.35
N LEU A 31 -21.42 7.32 -12.10
CA LEU A 31 -22.00 6.11 -11.51
C LEU A 31 -21.76 4.89 -12.41
N LEU A 32 -22.00 5.03 -13.71
CA LEU A 32 -21.78 3.97 -14.69
C LEU A 32 -20.29 3.59 -14.82
N GLN A 33 -19.38 4.56 -14.70
CA GLN A 33 -17.95 4.28 -14.75
C GLN A 33 -17.48 3.55 -13.49
N ARG A 34 -17.92 3.98 -12.31
CA ARG A 34 -17.54 3.36 -11.02
C ARG A 34 -18.04 1.93 -10.90
N THR A 35 -19.14 1.59 -11.56
CA THR A 35 -19.69 0.23 -11.61
C THR A 35 -19.10 -0.62 -12.73
N GLY A 36 -18.17 -0.06 -13.52
CA GLY A 36 -17.53 -0.75 -14.65
C GLY A 36 -18.44 -0.89 -15.88
N ALA A 37 -19.63 -0.30 -15.86
CA ALA A 37 -20.59 -0.38 -16.95
C ALA A 37 -20.12 0.36 -18.22
N ILE A 38 -19.37 1.45 -18.02
CA ILE A 38 -18.72 2.23 -19.08
C ILE A 38 -17.27 2.55 -18.72
N GLN A 39 -16.48 2.89 -19.74
CA GLN A 39 -15.16 3.48 -19.61
C GLN A 39 -15.16 4.87 -20.24
N VAL A 40 -14.72 5.89 -19.49
CA VAL A 40 -14.53 7.24 -20.03
C VAL A 40 -13.16 7.30 -20.69
N LEU A 41 -13.14 7.66 -21.97
CA LEU A 41 -11.94 7.70 -22.80
C LEU A 41 -11.40 9.12 -22.98
N ALA A 42 -12.30 10.10 -23.05
CA ALA A 42 -11.95 11.51 -23.18
C ALA A 42 -13.02 12.40 -22.57
N VAL A 43 -12.60 13.52 -22.01
CA VAL A 43 -13.45 14.52 -21.36
C VAL A 43 -13.18 15.88 -22.02
N ASP A 44 -14.23 16.51 -22.55
CA ASP A 44 -14.20 17.89 -23.05
C ASP A 44 -15.23 18.71 -22.28
N GLU A 45 -14.79 19.58 -21.39
CA GLU A 45 -15.65 20.42 -20.55
C GLU A 45 -15.66 21.89 -21.00
N ASP A 46 -15.15 22.20 -22.20
CA ASP A 46 -15.17 23.56 -22.72
C ASP A 46 -16.62 24.02 -22.95
N VAL A 47 -17.08 24.89 -22.05
CA VAL A 47 -18.43 25.47 -22.08
C VAL A 47 -18.70 26.25 -23.36
N LYS A 48 -17.67 26.71 -24.06
CA LYS A 48 -17.80 27.42 -25.35
C LYS A 48 -17.98 26.46 -26.54
N LYS A 49 -17.70 25.16 -26.38
CA LYS A 49 -17.68 24.16 -27.46
C LYS A 49 -18.64 22.99 -27.26
N GLU A 50 -19.66 23.17 -26.42
CA GLU A 50 -20.59 22.13 -26.00
C GLU A 50 -19.87 20.99 -25.25
N PRO A 51 -19.95 20.97 -23.91
CA PRO A 51 -19.20 20.00 -23.11
C PRO A 51 -19.71 18.59 -23.38
N SER A 52 -18.78 17.64 -23.58
CA SER A 52 -19.07 16.29 -23.99
C SER A 52 -18.04 15.28 -23.48
N TRP A 53 -18.49 14.07 -23.17
CA TRP A 53 -17.63 12.95 -22.77
C TRP A 53 -17.64 11.87 -23.84
N THR A 54 -16.47 11.31 -24.15
CA THR A 54 -16.35 10.14 -25.04
C THR A 54 -16.22 8.90 -24.19
N ILE A 55 -17.11 7.94 -24.40
CA ILE A 55 -17.21 6.72 -23.60
C ILE A 55 -17.16 5.46 -24.46
N GLN A 56 -16.80 4.36 -23.82
CA GLN A 56 -16.96 3.01 -24.31
C GLN A 56 -17.91 2.26 -23.37
N ILE A 57 -18.95 1.64 -23.94
CA ILE A 57 -19.87 0.80 -23.18
C ILE A 57 -19.22 -0.56 -23.03
N ALA A 58 -19.02 -0.99 -21.78
CA ALA A 58 -18.45 -2.28 -21.44
C ALA A 58 -19.55 -3.30 -21.13
N GLU A 59 -20.64 -2.87 -20.50
CA GLU A 59 -21.78 -3.74 -20.17
C GLU A 59 -22.92 -3.61 -21.19
N SER A 60 -23.17 -4.70 -21.92
CA SER A 60 -24.19 -4.78 -22.98
C SER A 60 -25.62 -4.67 -22.47
N GLN A 61 -25.88 -5.01 -21.20
CA GLN A 61 -27.19 -4.87 -20.57
C GLN A 61 -27.69 -3.42 -20.50
N LEU A 62 -26.78 -2.44 -20.55
CA LEU A 62 -27.13 -1.01 -20.65
C LEU A 62 -27.94 -0.67 -21.91
N LEU A 63 -27.79 -1.45 -22.97
CA LEU A 63 -28.44 -1.23 -24.27
C LEU A 63 -29.72 -2.05 -24.44
N GLN A 64 -30.10 -2.86 -23.45
CA GLN A 64 -31.29 -3.70 -23.53
C GLN A 64 -32.54 -2.90 -23.16
N GLU A 65 -33.53 -2.92 -24.05
CA GLU A 65 -34.80 -2.24 -23.82
C GLU A 65 -35.78 -3.09 -22.99
N GLY A 66 -36.71 -2.42 -22.31
CA GLY A 66 -37.80 -3.07 -21.58
C GLY A 66 -37.33 -3.90 -20.37
N ARG A 67 -38.00 -5.02 -20.10
CA ARG A 67 -37.76 -5.85 -18.90
C ARG A 67 -36.37 -6.47 -18.85
N GLN A 68 -35.67 -6.58 -19.98
CA GLN A 68 -34.35 -7.21 -20.04
C GLN A 68 -33.25 -6.32 -19.46
N GLY A 69 -33.32 -5.00 -19.65
CA GLY A 69 -32.40 -4.04 -19.01
C GLY A 69 -32.82 -3.56 -17.63
N GLN A 70 -34.09 -3.74 -17.25
CA GLN A 70 -34.65 -3.19 -16.00
C GLN A 70 -33.94 -3.69 -14.73
N GLY A 71 -33.58 -4.98 -14.67
CA GLY A 71 -32.89 -5.54 -13.50
C GLY A 71 -31.53 -4.88 -13.25
N TYR A 72 -30.77 -4.68 -14.31
CA TYR A 72 -29.44 -4.05 -14.24
C TYR A 72 -29.51 -2.59 -13.78
N PHE A 73 -30.44 -1.79 -14.35
CA PHE A 73 -30.63 -0.41 -13.91
C PHE A 73 -31.12 -0.33 -12.46
N GLN A 74 -31.96 -1.27 -12.01
CA GLN A 74 -32.39 -1.33 -10.61
C GLN A 74 -31.19 -1.54 -9.67
N GLU A 75 -30.30 -2.50 -9.98
CA GLU A 75 -29.10 -2.74 -9.18
C GLU A 75 -28.18 -1.51 -9.09
N LEU A 76 -28.02 -0.77 -10.20
CA LEU A 76 -27.26 0.48 -10.23
C LEU A 76 -27.89 1.57 -9.36
N PHE A 77 -29.21 1.73 -9.40
CA PHE A 77 -29.90 2.70 -8.57
C PHE A 77 -29.90 2.31 -7.09
N ASP A 78 -30.09 1.02 -6.78
CA ASP A 78 -30.00 0.50 -5.42
C ASP A 78 -28.61 0.74 -4.83
N LEU A 79 -27.55 0.60 -5.63
CA LEU A 79 -26.18 0.94 -5.21
C LEU A 79 -26.06 2.44 -4.88
N ARG A 80 -26.55 3.31 -5.76
CA ARG A 80 -26.54 4.77 -5.52
C ARG A 80 -27.32 5.14 -4.27
N GLU A 81 -28.48 4.52 -4.04
CA GLU A 81 -29.28 4.76 -2.83
C GLU A 81 -28.53 4.33 -1.57
N ARG A 82 -27.88 3.16 -1.58
CA ARG A 82 -27.01 2.72 -0.47
C ARG A 82 -25.86 3.70 -0.20
N GLU A 83 -25.20 4.19 -1.25
CA GLU A 83 -24.13 5.19 -1.12
C GLU A 83 -24.65 6.51 -0.53
N GLN A 84 -25.80 6.99 -1.01
CA GLN A 84 -26.41 8.21 -0.48
C GLN A 84 -26.84 8.03 0.98
N GLN A 85 -27.39 6.88 1.34
CA GLN A 85 -27.76 6.56 2.70
C GLN A 85 -26.53 6.50 3.62
N SER A 86 -25.46 5.85 3.17
CA SER A 86 -24.18 5.79 3.89
C SER A 86 -23.60 7.19 4.09
N ALA A 87 -23.58 8.03 3.05
CA ALA A 87 -23.09 9.40 3.16
C ALA A 87 -23.93 10.24 4.14
N ARG A 88 -25.27 10.09 4.12
CA ARG A 88 -26.15 10.75 5.10
C ARG A 88 -25.90 10.28 6.52
N GLN A 89 -25.63 8.99 6.72
CA GLN A 89 -25.28 8.43 8.03
C GLN A 89 -23.96 9.00 8.55
N ILE A 90 -22.94 9.12 7.69
CA ILE A 90 -21.65 9.73 8.03
C ILE A 90 -21.84 11.19 8.46
N VAL A 91 -22.59 11.98 7.67
CA VAL A 91 -22.87 13.39 7.99
C VAL A 91 -23.63 13.52 9.32
N SER A 92 -24.68 12.72 9.51
CA SER A 92 -25.45 12.75 10.75
C SER A 92 -24.61 12.30 11.96
N GLY A 93 -23.71 11.33 11.78
CA GLY A 93 -22.75 10.94 12.81
C GLY A 93 -21.78 12.07 13.15
N PHE A 94 -21.27 12.77 12.14
CA PHE A 94 -20.36 13.90 12.30
C PHE A 94 -21.01 15.07 13.03
N GLU A 95 -22.25 15.42 12.69
CA GLU A 95 -23.04 16.44 13.39
C GLU A 95 -23.18 16.11 14.89
N LYS A 96 -23.53 14.86 15.22
CA LYS A 96 -23.61 14.41 16.62
C LYS A 96 -22.29 14.53 17.38
N LEU A 97 -21.16 14.26 16.71
CA LEU A 97 -19.84 14.42 17.31
C LEU A 97 -19.51 15.90 17.58
N LEU A 98 -19.91 16.80 16.69
CA LEU A 98 -19.67 18.25 16.83
C LEU A 98 -20.55 18.91 17.89
N ASP A 99 -21.79 18.45 18.07
CA ASP A 99 -22.75 19.02 19.03
C ASP A 99 -22.39 18.74 20.50
N GLY A 100 -21.22 18.15 20.77
CA GLY A 100 -20.69 17.95 22.12
C GLY A 100 -21.36 16.82 22.90
N GLY A 101 -22.22 16.02 22.25
CA GLY A 101 -22.82 14.80 22.80
C GLY A 101 -21.94 13.55 22.68
N ALA A 102 -20.68 13.71 22.30
CA ALA A 102 -19.75 12.59 22.13
C ALA A 102 -19.21 12.14 23.49
N ASP A 103 -19.52 10.89 23.86
CA ASP A 103 -18.90 10.18 24.99
C ASP A 103 -17.46 9.70 24.66
N GLU A 104 -16.86 10.22 23.60
CA GLU A 104 -15.58 9.79 23.05
C GLU A 104 -14.76 10.95 22.47
N CYS A 105 -13.50 10.66 22.12
CA CYS A 105 -12.62 11.63 21.49
C CYS A 105 -13.14 12.05 20.11
N LEU A 106 -13.39 13.35 19.91
CA LEU A 106 -13.88 13.91 18.64
C LEU A 106 -13.10 13.43 17.42
N LEU A 107 -11.76 13.54 17.42
CA LEU A 107 -10.95 13.16 16.27
C LEU A 107 -10.93 11.65 16.01
N ALA A 108 -11.02 10.84 17.06
CA ALA A 108 -11.14 9.39 16.92
C ALA A 108 -12.49 9.03 16.29
N GLY A 109 -13.59 9.59 16.82
CA GLY A 109 -14.93 9.37 16.26
C GLY A 109 -15.06 9.83 14.80
N VAL A 110 -14.46 10.98 14.45
CA VAL A 110 -14.45 11.47 13.05
C VAL A 110 -13.69 10.50 12.14
N PHE A 111 -12.56 9.98 12.59
CA PHE A 111 -11.78 9.00 11.82
C PHE A 111 -12.58 7.69 11.64
N GLU A 112 -13.23 7.19 12.69
CA GLU A 112 -14.05 5.97 12.63
C GLU A 112 -15.28 6.11 11.71
N LEU A 113 -15.81 7.33 11.54
CA LEU A 113 -16.89 7.57 10.58
C LEU A 113 -16.43 7.46 9.12
N ILE A 114 -15.16 7.72 8.84
CA ILE A 114 -14.59 7.73 7.48
C ILE A 114 -13.99 6.36 7.13
N GLU A 115 -13.24 5.77 8.05
CA GLU A 115 -12.47 4.55 7.81
C GLU A 115 -13.23 3.29 8.21
N THR A 116 -13.59 2.46 7.23
CA THR A 116 -14.24 1.17 7.46
C THR A 116 -13.20 0.12 7.88
N GLY A 117 -13.34 -0.47 9.08
CA GLY A 117 -12.56 -1.66 9.47
C GLY A 117 -11.60 -1.53 10.66
N ARG A 118 -11.68 -0.43 11.44
CA ARG A 118 -11.08 -0.24 12.78
C ARG A 118 -9.65 -0.78 13.02
N PRO A 119 -8.66 0.10 13.08
CA PRO A 119 -7.75 0.14 14.21
C PRO A 119 -8.35 1.03 15.32
N ALA A 120 -8.13 0.69 16.60
CA ALA A 120 -8.45 1.58 17.71
C ALA A 120 -7.64 2.87 17.57
N VAL A 121 -8.30 3.98 17.24
CA VAL A 121 -7.65 5.28 17.08
C VAL A 121 -7.38 5.83 18.47
N ALA A 122 -6.11 6.12 18.76
CA ALA A 122 -5.73 6.72 20.03
C ALA A 122 -6.38 8.10 20.20
N GLU A 123 -6.77 8.42 21.44
CA GLU A 123 -7.41 9.69 21.74
C GLU A 123 -6.46 10.87 21.52
N CYS A 124 -6.96 11.96 20.94
CA CYS A 124 -6.10 13.04 20.48
C CYS A 124 -5.52 13.92 21.60
N GLY A 125 -5.99 13.78 22.84
CA GLY A 125 -5.64 14.64 23.99
C GLY A 125 -6.01 16.13 23.86
N ARG A 126 -6.63 16.56 22.75
CA ARG A 126 -6.82 17.99 22.40
C ARG A 126 -8.26 18.48 22.41
N CYS A 127 -9.24 17.61 22.15
CA CYS A 127 -10.66 17.97 22.17
C CYS A 127 -11.18 18.12 23.61
N ASP A 128 -12.35 18.74 23.78
CA ASP A 128 -12.89 19.05 25.10
C ASP A 128 -13.16 17.80 25.94
N TRP A 129 -13.66 16.72 25.32
CA TRP A 129 -13.77 15.42 25.98
C TRP A 129 -12.41 14.91 26.48
N CYS A 130 -11.37 14.93 25.63
CA CYS A 130 -10.03 14.50 26.03
C CYS A 130 -9.46 15.35 27.17
N ARG A 131 -9.70 16.67 27.15
CA ARG A 131 -9.27 17.58 28.22
C ARG A 131 -10.00 17.27 29.52
N ALA A 132 -11.31 17.03 29.47
CA ALA A 132 -12.10 16.63 30.63
C ALA A 132 -11.63 15.29 31.23
N GLN A 133 -11.18 14.36 30.38
CA GLN A 133 -10.62 13.07 30.79
C GLN A 133 -9.12 13.13 31.15
N ASN A 134 -8.49 14.32 31.15
CA ASN A 134 -7.04 14.51 31.39
C ASN A 134 -6.13 13.68 30.46
N VAL A 135 -6.59 13.40 29.23
CA VAL A 135 -5.78 12.71 28.23
C VAL A 135 -4.70 13.65 27.73
N THR A 136 -3.44 13.24 27.86
CA THR A 136 -2.30 14.04 27.37
C THR A 136 -2.24 13.96 25.84
N PRO A 137 -2.11 15.09 25.12
CA PRO A 137 -1.88 15.05 23.68
C PRO A 137 -0.68 14.17 23.30
N PRO A 138 -0.81 13.27 22.31
CA PRO A 138 0.32 12.50 21.84
C PRO A 138 1.37 13.45 21.27
N THR A 139 2.63 13.24 21.68
CA THR A 139 3.79 13.98 21.16
C THR A 139 4.34 13.35 19.87
N ARG A 140 3.91 12.13 19.56
CA ARG A 140 4.22 11.38 18.33
C ARG A 140 3.01 10.53 17.93
N VAL A 141 2.71 10.50 16.64
CA VAL A 141 1.68 9.62 16.08
C VAL A 141 2.37 8.37 15.56
N ARG A 142 2.00 7.19 16.05
CA ARG A 142 2.45 5.91 15.52
C ARG A 142 1.55 5.51 14.35
N PHE A 143 2.07 5.62 13.13
CA PHE A 143 1.37 5.09 11.97
C PHE A 143 1.51 3.57 11.99
N GLY A 144 0.41 2.84 12.22
CA GLY A 144 0.40 1.36 12.22
C GLY A 144 0.45 0.78 10.80
N GLY A 145 1.32 1.34 9.96
CA GLY A 145 1.38 1.08 8.52
C GLY A 145 1.37 -0.41 8.19
N ALA A 146 0.49 -0.77 7.25
CA ALA A 146 0.42 -2.08 6.59
C ALA A 146 0.05 -3.30 7.45
N ARG A 147 -0.86 -3.18 8.44
CA ARG A 147 -1.46 -4.37 9.09
C ARG A 147 -2.61 -5.00 8.29
N SER A 148 -3.14 -4.31 7.29
CA SER A 148 -4.11 -4.83 6.33
C SER A 148 -3.39 -5.30 5.08
N VAL A 149 -3.42 -6.61 4.84
CA VAL A 149 -2.88 -7.22 3.61
C VAL A 149 -3.82 -6.86 2.45
N TRP A 150 -3.28 -6.45 1.31
CA TRP A 150 -4.06 -6.31 0.09
C TRP A 150 -4.75 -7.65 -0.21
N GLN A 151 -6.06 -7.65 -0.47
CA GLN A 151 -6.85 -8.90 -0.63
C GLN A 151 -6.30 -9.84 -1.72
N ALA A 152 -5.52 -9.30 -2.66
CA ALA A 152 -4.68 -10.07 -3.55
C ALA A 152 -3.20 -9.82 -3.19
N PRO A 153 -2.42 -10.85 -2.84
CA PRO A 153 -0.99 -10.69 -2.64
C PRO A 153 -0.37 -10.17 -3.94
N VAL A 154 0.31 -9.03 -3.87
CA VAL A 154 1.13 -8.56 -5.00
C VAL A 154 2.33 -9.50 -5.05
N THR A 155 2.21 -10.62 -5.75
CA THR A 155 3.30 -11.57 -5.93
C THR A 155 4.40 -10.92 -6.77
N GLY A 156 5.35 -10.26 -6.10
CA GLY A 156 6.63 -9.93 -6.70
C GLY A 156 7.45 -11.21 -6.79
N THR A 157 7.45 -11.89 -7.93
CA THR A 157 8.39 -12.98 -8.15
C THR A 157 9.77 -12.39 -8.43
N CYS A 158 10.73 -12.53 -7.51
CA CYS A 158 12.14 -12.41 -7.90
C CYS A 158 12.47 -13.69 -8.69
N GLY A 159 12.69 -13.56 -10.00
CA GLY A 159 12.93 -14.73 -10.85
C GLY A 159 14.30 -15.38 -10.67
N ARG A 160 15.20 -14.81 -9.88
CA ARG A 160 16.66 -15.06 -9.97
C ARG A 160 17.29 -15.67 -8.72
N LEU A 161 16.68 -15.52 -7.56
CA LEU A 161 17.15 -16.14 -6.31
C LEU A 161 16.41 -17.44 -6.02
N VAL A 162 17.07 -18.38 -5.36
CA VAL A 162 16.43 -19.64 -4.95
C VAL A 162 15.41 -19.35 -3.86
N LEU A 163 14.30 -20.09 -3.87
CA LEU A 163 13.29 -20.00 -2.82
C LEU A 163 13.88 -20.36 -1.44
N GLY A 164 13.47 -19.63 -0.41
CA GLY A 164 13.95 -19.77 0.95
C GLY A 164 14.94 -18.69 1.37
N LEU A 165 15.77 -19.01 2.36
CA LEU A 165 16.80 -18.12 2.88
C LEU A 165 18.11 -18.30 2.11
N THR A 166 18.63 -17.23 1.53
CA THR A 166 19.96 -17.18 0.91
C THR A 166 20.89 -16.30 1.74
N ILE A 167 22.13 -16.71 1.96
CA ILE A 167 23.12 -15.89 2.67
C ILE A 167 24.06 -15.26 1.65
N VAL A 168 24.33 -13.97 1.80
CA VAL A 168 25.31 -13.22 1.03
C VAL A 168 26.36 -12.65 1.97
N HIS A 169 27.62 -12.87 1.65
CA HIS A 169 28.75 -12.22 2.33
C HIS A 169 29.10 -10.92 1.60
N PRO A 170 28.90 -9.75 2.25
CA PRO A 170 29.27 -8.47 1.66
C PRO A 170 30.80 -8.34 1.59
N GLU A 171 31.29 -7.61 0.59
CA GLU A 171 32.71 -7.25 0.48
C GLU A 171 33.14 -6.30 1.60
N ASP A 172 32.23 -5.41 2.01
CA ASP A 172 32.40 -4.51 3.15
C ASP A 172 31.30 -4.77 4.20
N PRO A 173 31.61 -5.56 5.24
CA PRO A 173 30.66 -5.84 6.33
C PRO A 173 30.18 -4.61 7.09
N SER A 174 30.97 -3.53 7.13
CA SER A 174 30.61 -2.30 7.85
C SER A 174 29.61 -1.43 7.08
N TYR A 175 29.45 -1.68 5.78
CA TYR A 175 28.63 -0.89 4.86
C TYR A 175 29.03 0.60 4.76
N GLU A 176 30.24 0.96 5.20
CA GLU A 176 30.71 2.35 5.13
C GLU A 176 30.99 2.76 3.68
N LYS A 177 31.73 1.91 2.95
CA LYS A 177 32.24 2.19 1.59
C LYS A 177 31.55 1.36 0.52
N GLY A 178 31.14 0.13 0.85
CA GLY A 178 30.58 -0.83 -0.12
C GLY A 178 29.06 -0.78 -0.31
N LEU A 179 28.32 0.04 0.44
CA LEU A 179 26.85 -0.02 0.50
C LEU A 179 26.17 0.17 -0.87
N ALA A 180 26.57 1.17 -1.65
CA ALA A 180 25.96 1.43 -2.96
C ALA A 180 26.15 0.25 -3.93
N THR A 181 27.35 -0.34 -3.95
CA THR A 181 27.65 -1.51 -4.78
C THR A 181 26.82 -2.71 -4.37
N LEU A 182 26.76 -3.01 -3.07
CA LEU A 182 25.94 -4.09 -2.53
C LEU A 182 24.46 -3.90 -2.89
N MET A 183 23.91 -2.71 -2.66
CA MET A 183 22.51 -2.39 -2.96
C MET A 183 22.22 -2.56 -4.45
N GLY A 184 23.09 -2.07 -5.33
CA GLY A 184 22.94 -2.24 -6.78
C GLY A 184 22.92 -3.71 -7.21
N ARG A 185 23.79 -4.54 -6.61
CA ARG A 185 23.83 -5.99 -6.87
C ARG A 185 22.57 -6.70 -6.37
N LEU A 186 22.05 -6.33 -5.19
CA LEU A 186 20.80 -6.86 -4.65
C LEU A 186 19.59 -6.48 -5.50
N VAL A 187 19.50 -5.22 -5.95
CA VAL A 187 18.48 -4.78 -6.91
C VAL A 187 18.61 -5.56 -8.22
N GLY A 188 19.82 -5.78 -8.72
CA GLY A 188 20.07 -6.53 -9.97
C GLY A 188 19.59 -7.99 -9.93
N VAL A 189 19.51 -8.60 -8.74
CA VAL A 189 18.92 -9.94 -8.56
C VAL A 189 17.42 -9.89 -8.22
N GLY A 190 16.81 -8.71 -8.14
CA GLY A 190 15.36 -8.52 -7.97
C GLY A 190 14.90 -8.37 -6.52
N VAL A 191 15.78 -7.94 -5.60
CA VAL A 191 15.37 -7.51 -4.25
C VAL A 191 14.63 -6.19 -4.34
N GLU A 192 13.47 -6.10 -3.68
CA GLU A 192 12.58 -4.94 -3.72
C GLU A 192 12.29 -4.34 -2.33
N GLN A 193 12.62 -5.07 -1.27
CA GLN A 193 12.52 -4.61 0.11
C GLN A 193 13.85 -4.81 0.85
N PHE A 194 14.27 -3.82 1.62
CA PHE A 194 15.54 -3.79 2.33
C PHE A 194 15.30 -3.50 3.81
N VAL A 195 15.79 -4.39 4.67
CA VAL A 195 15.90 -4.19 6.10
C VAL A 195 17.35 -3.86 6.41
N VAL A 196 17.60 -2.67 6.95
CA VAL A 196 18.95 -2.13 7.11
C VAL A 196 19.25 -1.76 8.56
N PRO A 197 20.52 -1.79 8.99
CA PRO A 197 20.93 -1.22 10.27
C PRO A 197 20.44 0.21 10.46
N ASP A 198 20.10 0.55 11.70
CA ASP A 198 19.61 1.86 12.07
C ASP A 198 20.62 2.96 11.68
N GLY A 199 20.14 4.04 11.08
CA GLY A 199 20.98 5.13 10.57
C GLY A 199 21.53 4.91 9.14
N LEU A 200 21.25 3.77 8.50
CA LEU A 200 21.54 3.58 7.07
C LEU A 200 20.34 3.85 6.16
N GLY A 201 19.13 4.06 6.71
CA GLY A 201 17.90 4.21 5.95
C GLY A 201 17.97 5.31 4.88
N GLU A 202 18.36 6.52 5.26
CA GLU A 202 18.44 7.68 4.35
C GLU A 202 19.39 7.42 3.17
N ARG A 203 20.60 6.91 3.45
CA ARG A 203 21.60 6.57 2.41
C ARG A 203 21.10 5.50 1.44
N CYS A 204 20.38 4.50 1.96
CA CYS A 204 19.77 3.46 1.14
C CYS A 204 18.66 4.01 0.24
N VAL A 205 17.80 4.89 0.77
CA VAL A 205 16.73 5.54 0.01
C VAL A 205 17.30 6.43 -1.10
N GLU A 206 18.31 7.25 -0.79
CA GLU A 206 18.99 8.09 -1.79
C GLU A 206 19.53 7.24 -2.95
N PHE A 207 20.23 6.14 -2.64
CA PHE A 207 20.73 5.23 -3.66
C PHE A 207 19.59 4.60 -4.48
N LEU A 208 18.57 4.06 -3.82
CA LEU A 208 17.48 3.36 -4.48
C LEU A 208 16.68 4.29 -5.41
N SER A 209 16.51 5.55 -5.02
CA SER A 209 15.83 6.57 -5.83
C SER A 209 16.49 6.84 -7.19
N ALA A 210 17.81 6.61 -7.28
CA ALA A 210 18.60 6.75 -8.51
C ALA A 210 18.85 5.40 -9.21
N SER A 211 18.34 4.30 -8.66
CA SER A 211 18.57 2.94 -9.15
C SER A 211 17.45 2.44 -10.09
N HIS A 212 17.58 1.19 -10.55
CA HIS A 212 16.54 0.49 -11.32
C HIS A 212 15.58 -0.33 -10.44
N ALA A 213 15.57 -0.12 -9.12
CA ALA A 213 14.60 -0.77 -8.24
C ALA A 213 13.18 -0.38 -8.63
N ARG A 214 12.24 -1.33 -8.64
CA ARG A 214 10.85 -1.05 -9.02
C ARG A 214 10.09 -0.39 -7.88
N LEU A 215 10.29 -0.87 -6.65
CA LEU A 215 9.61 -0.42 -5.44
C LEU A 215 10.58 0.17 -4.43
N GLY A 216 11.70 -0.53 -4.16
CA GLY A 216 12.78 -0.03 -3.31
C GLY A 216 12.36 0.33 -1.87
N PHE A 217 11.56 -0.51 -1.21
CA PHE A 217 11.15 -0.27 0.18
C PHE A 217 12.34 -0.40 1.14
N VAL A 218 12.48 0.52 2.08
CA VAL A 218 13.53 0.51 3.10
C VAL A 218 12.89 0.55 4.49
N LEU A 219 13.35 -0.31 5.39
CA LEU A 219 12.98 -0.34 6.80
C LEU A 219 14.26 -0.44 7.64
N GLU A 220 14.32 0.28 8.75
CA GLU A 220 15.36 0.13 9.74
C GLU A 220 15.03 -1.02 10.72
N ILE A 221 16.05 -1.62 11.33
CA ILE A 221 15.89 -2.79 12.20
C ILE A 221 15.07 -2.45 13.45
N ASP A 222 15.27 -1.28 14.04
CA ASP A 222 14.55 -0.83 15.22
C ASP A 222 13.04 -0.65 14.94
N GLU A 223 12.68 -0.24 13.72
CA GLU A 223 11.27 -0.13 13.27
C GLU A 223 10.56 -1.49 13.28
N LEU A 224 11.28 -2.55 12.92
CA LEU A 224 10.78 -3.93 12.97
C LEU A 224 10.74 -4.46 14.40
N PHE A 225 11.76 -4.17 15.20
CA PHE A 225 11.83 -4.62 16.60
C PHE A 225 10.75 -4.00 17.48
N ARG A 226 10.32 -2.78 17.18
CA ARG A 226 9.20 -2.12 17.85
C ARG A 226 7.83 -2.64 17.38
N GLN A 227 7.80 -3.55 16.40
CA GLN A 227 6.57 -4.07 15.77
C GLN A 227 5.67 -2.94 15.21
N GLU A 228 6.29 -1.82 14.83
CA GLU A 228 5.61 -0.68 14.20
C GLU A 228 5.33 -0.99 12.73
N TRP A 229 6.17 -1.82 12.11
CA TRP A 229 6.08 -2.20 10.70
C TRP A 229 6.21 -3.71 10.49
N ALA A 230 5.60 -4.21 9.42
CA ALA A 230 5.73 -5.58 8.93
C ALA A 230 6.43 -5.60 7.56
N LEU A 231 7.03 -6.74 7.22
CA LEU A 231 7.57 -6.93 5.87
C LEU A 231 6.43 -7.00 4.85
N ALA A 232 6.69 -6.44 3.67
CA ALA A 232 5.80 -6.60 2.53
C ALA A 232 6.12 -7.95 1.88
N GLU A 233 5.14 -8.57 1.22
CA GLU A 233 5.29 -9.88 0.56
C GLU A 233 6.11 -9.79 -0.74
N LEU A 234 7.34 -9.31 -0.59
CA LEU A 234 8.28 -9.00 -1.66
C LEU A 234 9.61 -9.69 -1.38
N PRO A 235 10.44 -9.89 -2.43
CA PRO A 235 11.81 -10.33 -2.27
C PRO A 235 12.58 -9.34 -1.38
N CYS A 236 13.05 -9.82 -0.23
CA CYS A 236 13.60 -8.96 0.82
C CYS A 236 15.04 -9.31 1.16
N ALA A 237 15.88 -8.29 1.34
CA ALA A 237 17.23 -8.42 1.90
C ALA A 237 17.29 -7.84 3.31
N ILE A 238 17.89 -8.58 4.24
CA ILE A 238 18.16 -8.16 5.62
C ILE A 238 19.67 -8.00 5.78
N LEU A 239 20.13 -6.79 6.02
CA LEU A 239 21.53 -6.46 6.28
C LEU A 239 21.79 -6.59 7.78
N PHE A 240 22.67 -7.52 8.16
CA PHE A 240 23.02 -7.72 9.56
C PHE A 240 23.97 -6.61 10.02
N PRO A 241 23.68 -5.97 11.17
CA PRO A 241 24.56 -4.93 11.70
C PRO A 241 25.90 -5.55 12.13
N PHE A 242 26.99 -5.02 11.58
CA PHE A 242 28.34 -5.48 11.91
C PHE A 242 28.67 -5.19 13.38
N GLY A 243 29.27 -6.16 14.06
CA GLY A 243 29.63 -6.02 15.47
C GLY A 243 28.44 -5.94 16.45
N ALA A 244 27.21 -6.20 15.99
CA ALA A 244 26.03 -6.14 16.85
C ALA A 244 26.08 -7.13 18.02
N HIS A 245 25.23 -6.91 19.02
CA HIS A 245 25.06 -7.86 20.11
C HIS A 245 24.49 -9.19 19.62
N ALA A 246 24.87 -10.29 20.27
CA ALA A 246 24.40 -11.63 19.91
C ALA A 246 22.87 -11.74 19.91
N GLU A 247 22.22 -11.06 20.84
CA GLU A 247 20.76 -11.02 20.96
C GLU A 247 20.09 -10.40 19.72
N THR A 248 20.64 -9.29 19.21
CA THR A 248 20.16 -8.63 17.98
C THR A 248 20.20 -9.58 16.80
N ARG A 249 21.33 -10.28 16.61
CA ARG A 249 21.50 -11.23 15.51
C ARG A 249 20.56 -12.42 15.62
N LYS A 250 20.41 -12.95 16.84
CA LYS A 250 19.49 -14.05 17.11
C LYS A 250 18.06 -13.66 16.78
N ARG A 251 17.61 -12.50 17.28
CA ARG A 251 16.27 -11.97 17.03
C ARG A 251 16.02 -11.75 15.54
N LEU A 252 16.96 -11.16 14.80
CA LEU A 252 16.83 -11.00 13.34
C LEU A 252 16.71 -12.34 12.62
N LEU A 253 17.50 -13.34 13.01
CA LEU A 253 17.44 -14.67 12.43
C LEU A 253 16.11 -15.38 12.74
N GLU A 254 15.61 -15.25 13.96
CA GLU A 254 14.31 -15.81 14.35
C GLU A 254 13.16 -15.15 13.58
N MET A 255 13.19 -13.83 13.41
CA MET A 255 12.23 -13.09 12.59
C MET A 255 12.31 -13.52 11.12
N ALA A 256 13.50 -13.61 10.54
CA ALA A 256 13.74 -14.12 9.19
C ALA A 256 13.14 -15.51 8.98
N LYS A 257 13.33 -16.42 9.94
CA LYS A 257 12.76 -17.77 9.89
C LYS A 257 11.25 -17.77 10.02
N SER A 258 10.69 -16.94 10.91
CA SER A 258 9.23 -16.79 11.06
C SER A 258 8.58 -16.31 9.77
N TRP A 259 9.18 -15.33 9.09
CA TRP A 259 8.65 -14.81 7.82
C TRP A 259 8.68 -15.83 6.69
N LEU A 260 9.68 -16.71 6.67
CA LEU A 260 9.74 -17.80 5.69
C LEU A 260 8.71 -18.92 5.97
N GLN A 261 8.26 -19.07 7.22
CA GLN A 261 7.23 -20.04 7.58
C GLN A 261 5.83 -19.54 7.23
N ASP A 262 5.61 -18.23 7.28
CA ASP A 262 4.41 -17.59 6.75
C ASP A 262 4.48 -17.60 5.21
N THR A 263 3.52 -18.24 4.54
CA THR A 263 3.65 -18.77 3.16
C THR A 263 3.88 -17.76 2.03
N ASN A 264 3.99 -16.47 2.36
CA ASN A 264 4.00 -15.37 1.41
C ASN A 264 5.40 -14.78 1.15
N HIS A 265 6.38 -14.93 2.06
CA HIS A 265 7.77 -14.53 1.80
C HIS A 265 8.57 -15.72 1.27
N ARG A 266 8.57 -15.91 -0.05
CA ARG A 266 9.22 -17.08 -0.66
C ARG A 266 10.72 -16.93 -0.87
N GLN A 267 11.27 -15.71 -0.79
CA GLN A 267 12.68 -15.41 -1.06
C GLN A 267 13.19 -14.34 -0.08
N LEU A 268 14.16 -14.73 0.75
CA LEU A 268 14.78 -13.87 1.73
C LEU A 268 16.30 -13.94 1.59
N VAL A 269 16.95 -12.79 1.52
CA VAL A 269 18.42 -12.68 1.51
C VAL A 269 18.86 -12.17 2.87
N VAL A 270 19.81 -12.85 3.49
CA VAL A 270 20.52 -12.37 4.68
C VAL A 270 21.91 -11.97 4.27
N VAL A 271 22.21 -10.68 4.35
CA VAL A 271 23.56 -10.15 4.11
C VAL A 271 24.28 -10.09 5.45
N ALA A 272 25.33 -10.90 5.61
CA ALA A 272 26.05 -11.01 6.88
C ALA A 272 27.54 -11.27 6.65
N ALA A 273 28.39 -10.80 7.56
CA ALA A 273 29.83 -10.97 7.46
C ALA A 273 30.24 -12.45 7.33
N ALA A 274 31.35 -12.70 6.63
CA ALA A 274 31.92 -14.04 6.58
C ALA A 274 32.32 -14.49 8.00
N GLY A 275 31.80 -15.62 8.46
CA GLY A 275 32.04 -16.13 9.81
C GLY A 275 31.08 -15.61 10.89
N GLU A 276 30.02 -14.87 10.53
CA GLU A 276 28.99 -14.46 11.47
C GLU A 276 28.40 -15.66 12.23
N GLN A 277 28.18 -15.51 13.54
CA GLN A 277 27.67 -16.57 14.40
C GLN A 277 26.41 -16.15 15.17
N VAL A 278 25.51 -17.11 15.35
CA VAL A 278 24.34 -17.01 16.24
C VAL A 278 24.36 -18.24 17.14
N ASP A 279 24.22 -18.03 18.45
CA ASP A 279 24.30 -19.09 19.47
C ASP A 279 25.55 -19.98 19.33
N GLY A 280 26.69 -19.36 18.98
CA GLY A 280 27.99 -20.05 18.83
C GLY A 280 28.10 -20.94 17.59
N ARG A 281 27.14 -20.88 16.67
CA ARG A 281 27.16 -21.65 15.41
C ARG A 281 27.29 -20.71 14.21
N PRO A 282 28.05 -21.08 13.17
CA PRO A 282 28.10 -20.31 11.93
C PRO A 282 26.72 -20.12 11.34
N LEU A 283 26.38 -18.86 11.00
CA LEU A 283 25.08 -18.49 10.42
C LEU A 283 24.75 -19.33 9.17
N SER A 284 25.76 -19.61 8.36
CA SER A 284 25.66 -20.46 7.15
C SER A 284 25.17 -21.87 7.40
N GLN A 285 25.40 -22.44 8.59
CA GLN A 285 24.97 -23.79 8.94
C GLN A 285 23.53 -23.86 9.46
N ILE A 286 23.00 -22.75 9.97
CA ILE A 286 21.74 -22.73 10.73
C ILE A 286 20.62 -21.95 10.06
N ALA A 287 20.94 -21.08 9.10
CA ALA A 287 19.99 -20.18 8.46
C ALA A 287 19.59 -20.63 7.05
N SER A 288 20.51 -21.19 6.26
CA SER A 288 20.25 -21.64 4.89
C SER A 288 20.61 -23.11 4.69
N LYS A 289 19.91 -23.76 3.76
CA LYS A 289 20.29 -25.08 3.22
C LYS A 289 21.29 -24.96 2.06
N LEU A 290 21.52 -23.76 1.56
CA LEU A 290 22.40 -23.45 0.44
C LEU A 290 23.74 -22.92 0.93
N ALA A 291 24.77 -23.11 0.12
CA ALA A 291 26.05 -22.46 0.37
C ALA A 291 25.90 -20.93 0.27
N PRO A 292 26.57 -20.15 1.14
CA PRO A 292 26.58 -18.70 1.03
C PRO A 292 27.18 -18.23 -0.31
N TYR A 293 26.64 -17.13 -0.83
CA TYR A 293 27.19 -16.43 -1.98
C TYR A 293 28.14 -15.33 -1.50
N ASN A 294 29.24 -15.12 -2.23
CA ASN A 294 29.99 -13.87 -2.11
C ASN A 294 29.23 -12.77 -2.87
N GLU A 295 29.35 -11.51 -2.44
CA GLU A 295 28.66 -10.37 -3.06
C GLU A 295 28.81 -10.31 -4.59
N HIS A 296 30.03 -10.46 -5.11
CA HIS A 296 30.30 -10.43 -6.56
C HIS A 296 29.60 -11.57 -7.34
N ALA A 297 29.21 -12.67 -6.68
CA ALA A 297 28.44 -13.72 -7.34
C ALA A 297 27.02 -13.27 -7.72
N LEU A 298 26.48 -12.25 -7.03
CA LEU A 298 25.19 -11.66 -7.38
C LEU A 298 25.18 -11.00 -8.75
N GLU A 299 26.31 -10.43 -9.19
CA GLU A 299 26.42 -9.82 -10.53
C GLU A 299 26.17 -10.86 -11.62
N LYS A 300 26.71 -12.08 -11.45
CA LYS A 300 26.53 -13.17 -12.42
C LYS A 300 25.08 -13.65 -12.48
N LEU A 301 24.37 -13.61 -11.36
CA LEU A 301 22.94 -13.93 -11.30
C LEU A 301 22.07 -12.81 -11.87
N GLY A 302 22.52 -11.55 -11.75
CA GLY A 302 21.87 -10.37 -12.31
C GLY A 302 22.11 -10.16 -13.81
N ALA A 303 23.24 -10.62 -14.34
CA ALA A 303 23.67 -10.41 -15.73
C ALA A 303 23.06 -11.38 -16.76
N LEU A 304 22.27 -12.37 -16.34
CA LEU A 304 21.53 -13.30 -17.22
C LEU A 304 20.30 -12.62 -17.87
N GLN A 305 20.50 -11.45 -18.49
CA GLN A 305 19.51 -10.72 -19.28
C GLN A 305 19.46 -11.21 -20.73
#